data_AF-A0A2V9WQV1-F1
#
_entry.id   AF-A0A2V9WQV1-F1
#
_cell.length_a   1.000
_cell.length_b   1.000
_cell.length_c   1.000
_cell.angle_alpha   90.00
_cell.angle_beta   90.00
_cell.angle_gamma   90.00
#
_symmetry.space_group_name_H-M   'P 1'
#
loop_
_entity.id
_entity.type
_entity.pdbx_description
1 polymer ?
#
loop_
_entity_poly.entity_id
_entity_poly.type
_entity_poly.pdbx_seq_one_letter_code
_entity_poly.pdbx_strand_id
1 'polypeptide(L)'
;MPYLFVLIFSTVLVAVACVPPFWAQSAVPPSPKATEDLPAGPIEAKATTACLECHEARIIVQQRLSRAAWTKEVDKMTKWGALVNPSDRDALIDYLSANFGPDQPPYEAPRSSPGKTAQGKVAPGKSPRRKNVVIK
;
A
#
# COMPACT_ATOMS: atom_id res chain seq x y z
N MET A 1 -35.72 -54.11 -36.66
CA MET A 1 -36.28 -53.75 -35.35
C MET A 1 -35.18 -53.52 -34.30
N PRO A 2 -34.36 -52.47 -34.43
CA PRO A 2 -33.74 -51.88 -33.22
C PRO A 2 -33.82 -50.33 -33.15
N TYR A 3 -34.41 -49.66 -34.14
CA TYR A 3 -34.42 -48.19 -34.22
C TYR A 3 -35.55 -47.50 -33.43
N LEU A 4 -36.38 -48.26 -32.70
CA LEU A 4 -37.51 -47.73 -31.92
C LEU A 4 -37.14 -47.34 -30.47
N PHE A 5 -35.87 -47.48 -30.06
CA PHE A 5 -35.40 -47.09 -28.71
C PHE A 5 -34.62 -45.76 -28.69
N VAL A 6 -34.33 -45.18 -29.86
CA VAL A 6 -33.44 -44.00 -29.98
C VAL A 6 -34.21 -42.66 -29.93
N LEU A 7 -35.55 -42.68 -29.88
CA LEU A 7 -36.39 -41.47 -30.05
C LEU A 7 -37.11 -40.97 -28.78
N ILE A 8 -36.68 -41.36 -27.57
CA ILE A 8 -37.36 -40.95 -26.32
C ILE A 8 -36.49 -40.17 -25.32
N PHE A 9 -35.22 -39.89 -25.65
CA PHE A 9 -34.34 -39.06 -24.82
C PHE A 9 -34.12 -37.64 -25.39
N SER A 10 -34.99 -37.18 -26.31
CA SER A 10 -34.75 -35.96 -27.10
C SER A 10 -35.55 -34.72 -26.67
N THR A 11 -36.21 -34.69 -25.52
CA THR A 11 -37.09 -33.55 -25.17
C THR A 11 -36.98 -32.99 -23.75
N VAL A 12 -35.83 -33.06 -23.08
CA VAL A 12 -35.59 -32.25 -21.86
C VAL A 12 -34.11 -31.86 -21.75
N LEU A 13 -33.62 -30.88 -22.52
CA LEU A 13 -32.56 -29.96 -22.05
C LEU A 13 -32.33 -28.76 -22.99
N VAL A 14 -33.40 -28.10 -23.43
CA VAL A 14 -33.25 -26.76 -24.03
C VAL A 14 -33.24 -25.73 -22.90
N ALA A 15 -32.18 -24.91 -22.90
CA ALA A 15 -31.98 -23.67 -22.13
C ALA A 15 -31.48 -23.76 -20.66
N VAL A 16 -30.22 -24.18 -20.47
CA VAL A 16 -29.36 -23.55 -19.44
C VAL A 16 -28.45 -22.56 -20.15
N ALA A 17 -29.02 -21.40 -20.46
CA ALA A 17 -28.32 -20.28 -21.03
C ALA A 17 -27.46 -19.59 -19.94
N CYS A 18 -26.16 -19.56 -20.16
CA CYS A 18 -25.32 -18.37 -19.97
C CYS A 18 -25.33 -17.66 -18.60
N VAL A 19 -25.23 -18.41 -17.49
CA VAL A 19 -24.80 -17.81 -16.21
C VAL A 19 -23.38 -18.28 -15.92
N PRO A 20 -22.34 -17.45 -16.12
CA PRO A 20 -21.01 -17.82 -15.65
C PRO A 20 -21.09 -18.04 -14.14
N PRO A 21 -20.46 -19.09 -13.58
CA PRO A 21 -20.41 -19.26 -12.14
C PRO A 21 -19.83 -17.97 -11.54
N PHE A 22 -20.58 -17.35 -10.63
CA PHE A 22 -20.25 -16.11 -9.93
C PHE A 22 -18.90 -16.14 -9.16
N TRP A 23 -18.24 -17.29 -9.18
CA TRP A 23 -16.93 -17.57 -8.61
C TRP A 23 -15.77 -17.15 -9.51
N ALA A 24 -16.03 -16.83 -10.80
CA ALA A 24 -15.00 -16.43 -11.76
C ALA A 24 -14.60 -14.93 -11.69
N GLN A 25 -15.25 -14.13 -10.83
CA GLN A 25 -14.98 -12.69 -10.73
C GLN A 25 -14.49 -12.31 -9.33
N SER A 26 -13.25 -12.72 -9.01
CA SER A 26 -12.46 -12.07 -7.96
C SER A 26 -10.97 -12.16 -8.29
N ALA A 27 -10.61 -11.90 -9.55
CA ALA A 27 -9.30 -11.33 -9.81
C ALA A 27 -9.41 -9.82 -9.52
N VAL A 28 -9.32 -9.47 -8.24
CA VAL A 28 -8.89 -8.11 -7.88
C VAL A 28 -7.50 -7.99 -8.52
N PRO A 29 -7.28 -7.09 -9.50
CA PRO A 29 -5.93 -6.88 -10.00
C PRO A 29 -5.07 -6.55 -8.77
N PRO A 30 -3.88 -7.16 -8.61
CA PRO A 30 -3.01 -6.78 -7.50
C PRO A 30 -2.81 -5.28 -7.65
N SER A 31 -3.34 -4.50 -6.70
CA SER A 31 -2.98 -3.09 -6.59
C SER A 31 -1.46 -3.06 -6.64
N PRO A 32 -0.82 -2.23 -7.48
CA PRO A 32 0.61 -2.06 -7.40
C PRO A 32 0.91 -1.74 -5.93
N LYS A 33 1.79 -2.54 -5.33
CA LYS A 33 2.29 -2.39 -3.97
C LYS A 33 3.00 -1.04 -3.87
N ALA A 34 2.24 0.05 -3.77
CA ALA A 34 2.73 1.41 -3.89
C ALA A 34 3.48 1.91 -2.63
N THR A 35 4.07 1.01 -1.84
CA THR A 35 4.62 1.35 -0.52
C THR A 35 5.92 0.63 -0.16
N GLU A 36 6.44 -0.28 -0.98
CA GLU A 36 7.67 -1.00 -0.63
C GLU A 36 8.92 -0.43 -1.32
N ASP A 37 8.78 0.12 -2.52
CA ASP A 37 9.94 0.53 -3.33
C ASP A 37 10.04 2.06 -3.49
N LEU A 38 11.28 2.56 -3.55
CA LEU A 38 11.57 3.96 -3.85
C LEU A 38 11.45 4.25 -5.35
N PRO A 39 11.12 5.49 -5.76
CA PRO A 39 11.01 5.87 -7.17
C PRO A 39 12.29 5.57 -7.96
N ALA A 40 12.18 4.95 -9.13
CA ALA A 40 13.35 4.69 -9.96
C ALA A 40 14.14 5.97 -10.26
N GLY A 41 15.47 5.89 -10.22
CA GLY A 41 16.33 7.01 -10.53
C GLY A 41 17.82 6.68 -10.41
N PRO A 42 18.73 7.57 -10.85
CA PRO A 42 20.17 7.30 -10.87
C PRO A 42 20.77 6.97 -9.49
N ILE A 43 20.15 7.48 -8.42
CA ILE A 43 20.60 7.30 -7.03
C ILE A 43 19.67 6.38 -6.22
N GLU A 44 18.62 5.81 -6.83
CA GLU A 44 17.62 4.99 -6.14
C GLU A 44 18.27 3.82 -5.39
N ALA A 45 19.13 3.04 -6.06
CA ALA A 45 19.83 1.94 -5.42
C ALA A 45 20.64 2.36 -4.18
N LYS A 46 21.24 3.56 -4.20
CA LYS A 46 21.95 4.11 -3.04
C LYS A 46 20.99 4.55 -1.94
N ALA A 47 19.85 5.15 -2.28
CA ALA A 47 18.81 5.49 -1.32
C ALA A 47 18.24 4.23 -0.64
N THR A 48 18.01 3.18 -1.42
CA THR A 48 17.58 1.86 -0.96
C THR A 48 18.57 1.29 0.05
N THR A 49 19.86 1.18 -0.29
CA THR A 49 20.88 0.68 0.64
C THR A 49 21.14 1.61 1.83
N ALA A 50 21.04 2.93 1.68
CA ALA A 50 21.33 3.84 2.78
C ALA A 50 20.20 3.93 3.80
N CYS A 51 18.94 3.82 3.37
CA CYS A 51 17.78 4.12 4.20
C CYS A 51 16.96 2.88 4.56
N LEU A 52 16.93 1.85 3.71
CA LEU A 52 16.04 0.70 3.91
C LEU A 52 16.65 -0.44 4.73
N GLU A 53 17.91 -0.33 5.12
CA GLU A 53 18.58 -1.30 5.99
C GLU A 53 18.02 -1.29 7.42
N CYS A 54 17.46 -0.15 7.86
CA CYS A 54 16.99 0.04 9.25
C CYS A 54 15.49 0.28 9.36
N HIS A 55 14.83 0.76 8.30
CA HIS A 55 13.39 1.01 8.32
C HIS A 55 12.76 0.89 6.93
N GLU A 56 11.45 0.67 6.88
CA GLU A 56 10.70 0.56 5.64
C GLU A 56 10.61 1.87 4.83
N ALA A 57 10.37 1.75 3.51
CA ALA A 57 10.24 2.88 2.59
C ALA A 57 9.07 3.81 2.95
N ARG A 58 8.05 3.28 3.65
CA ARG A 58 6.89 4.05 4.12
C ARG A 58 7.29 5.30 4.90
N ILE A 59 8.33 5.22 5.73
CA ILE A 59 8.81 6.36 6.53
C ILE A 59 9.33 7.49 5.64
N ILE A 60 9.87 7.16 4.47
CA ILE A 60 10.44 8.11 3.50
C ILE A 60 9.33 8.69 2.62
N VAL A 61 8.47 7.84 2.04
CA VAL A 61 7.45 8.27 1.06
C VAL A 61 6.36 9.15 1.67
N GLN A 62 6.15 9.09 2.99
CA GLN A 62 5.18 9.93 3.69
C GLN A 62 5.67 11.38 3.93
N GLN A 63 6.95 11.65 3.72
CA GLN A 63 7.56 12.94 4.04
C GLN A 63 7.28 13.99 2.96
N ARG A 64 7.09 15.24 3.37
CA ARG A 64 6.91 16.40 2.48
C ARG A 64 7.87 17.49 2.89
N LEU A 65 9.16 17.14 2.87
CA LEU A 65 10.23 17.95 3.43
C LEU A 65 10.90 18.77 2.33
N SER A 66 11.26 20.01 2.64
CA SER A 66 12.12 20.81 1.76
C SER A 66 13.52 20.20 1.67
N ARG A 67 14.30 20.58 0.66
CA ARG A 67 15.70 20.17 0.52
C ARG A 67 16.50 20.37 1.82
N ALA A 68 16.34 21.53 2.47
CA ALA A 68 17.03 21.85 3.72
C ALA A 68 16.59 20.96 4.89
N ALA A 69 15.33 20.54 4.94
CA ALA A 69 14.86 19.59 5.94
C ALA A 69 15.35 18.17 5.64
N TRP A 70 15.38 17.75 4.38
CA TRP A 70 16.00 16.50 3.96
C TRP A 70 17.48 16.42 4.27
N THR A 71 18.22 17.53 4.11
CA THR A 71 19.63 17.62 4.53
C THR A 71 19.78 17.24 6.01
N LYS A 72 18.92 17.79 6.88
CA LYS A 72 18.95 17.49 8.32
C LYS A 72 18.62 16.04 8.61
N GLU A 73 17.65 15.45 7.91
CA GLU A 73 17.30 14.04 8.14
C GLU A 73 18.36 13.08 7.61
N VAL A 74 18.98 13.34 6.46
CA VAL A 74 20.13 12.56 5.98
C VAL A 74 21.28 12.66 6.98
N ASP A 75 21.62 13.86 7.46
CA ASP A 75 22.70 14.04 8.45
C ASP A 75 22.43 13.31 9.76
N LYS A 76 21.18 13.34 10.22
CA LYS A 76 20.74 12.62 11.41
C LYS A 76 20.86 11.11 11.20
N MET A 77 20.43 10.58 10.05
CA MET A 77 20.57 9.16 9.74
C MET A 77 22.03 8.74 9.64
N THR A 78 22.88 9.54 9.01
CA THR A 78 24.33 9.28 8.94
C THR A 78 24.94 9.25 10.34
N LYS A 79 24.55 10.17 11.23
CA LYS A 79 24.98 10.16 12.63
C LYS A 79 24.51 8.92 13.39
N TRP A 80 23.40 8.32 12.98
CA TRP A 80 22.84 7.08 13.55
C TRP A 80 23.38 5.80 12.90
N GLY A 81 24.26 5.92 11.90
CA GLY A 81 24.95 4.78 11.29
C GLY A 81 24.56 4.50 9.84
N ALA A 82 23.71 5.31 9.21
CA ALA A 82 23.41 5.16 7.78
C ALA A 82 24.66 5.42 6.94
N LEU A 83 24.99 4.47 6.06
CA LEU A 83 26.17 4.52 5.21
C LEU A 83 25.89 5.34 3.95
N VAL A 84 26.05 6.66 4.06
CA VAL A 84 25.94 7.59 2.93
C VAL A 84 27.35 8.05 2.54
N ASN A 85 27.77 7.78 1.29
CA ASN A 85 29.04 8.27 0.79
C ASN A 85 28.99 9.81 0.67
N PRO A 86 30.02 10.54 1.15
CA PRO A 86 30.06 12.01 1.03
C PRO A 86 29.88 12.53 -0.39
N SER A 87 30.36 11.79 -1.41
CA SER A 87 30.21 12.16 -2.82
C SER A 87 28.79 11.98 -3.37
N ASP A 88 28.00 11.07 -2.79
CA ASP A 88 26.63 10.78 -3.20
C ASP A 88 25.60 11.57 -2.38
N ARG A 89 26.03 12.20 -1.28
CA ARG A 89 25.14 12.81 -0.28
C ARG A 89 24.23 13.88 -0.88
N ASP A 90 24.78 14.79 -1.67
CA ASP A 90 23.98 15.88 -2.24
C ASP A 90 23.00 15.37 -3.31
N ALA A 91 23.43 14.40 -4.13
CA ALA A 91 22.56 13.74 -5.10
C ALA A 91 21.40 12.98 -4.43
N LEU A 92 21.68 12.34 -3.29
CA LEU A 92 20.66 11.68 -2.47
C LEU A 92 19.65 12.70 -1.91
N ILE A 93 20.11 13.84 -1.38
CA ILE A 93 19.24 14.91 -0.88
C ILE A 93 18.38 15.48 -2.01
N ASP A 94 18.96 15.72 -3.18
CA ASP A 94 18.24 16.21 -4.36
C ASP A 94 17.16 15.23 -4.78
N TYR A 95 17.48 13.94 -4.85
CA TYR A 95 16.52 12.89 -5.15
C TYR A 95 15.38 12.82 -4.13
N LEU A 96 15.68 12.84 -2.83
CA LEU A 96 14.64 12.79 -1.79
C LEU A 96 13.75 14.04 -1.85
N SER A 97 14.33 15.21 -2.05
CA SER A 97 13.56 16.45 -2.12
C SER A 97 12.73 16.59 -3.40
N ALA A 98 13.20 16.07 -4.53
CA ALA A 98 12.45 16.06 -5.79
C ALA A 98 11.23 15.12 -5.71
N ASN A 99 11.42 13.93 -5.12
CA ASN A 99 10.38 12.90 -5.07
C ASN A 99 9.44 13.04 -3.87
N PHE A 100 9.91 13.64 -2.77
CA PHE A 100 9.19 13.74 -1.48
C PHE A 100 9.25 15.16 -0.90
N GLY A 101 9.17 16.15 -1.80
CA GLY A 101 9.15 17.57 -1.48
C GLY A 101 7.80 18.07 -0.98
N PRO A 102 7.70 19.35 -0.56
CA PRO A 102 6.46 19.97 -0.11
C PRO A 102 5.37 20.05 -1.19
N ASP A 103 5.77 20.04 -2.47
CA ASP A 103 4.86 20.11 -3.61
C ASP A 103 4.19 18.77 -3.96
N GLN A 104 4.62 17.68 -3.30
CA GLN A 104 4.05 16.36 -3.53
C GLN A 104 2.70 16.20 -2.83
N PRO A 105 1.73 15.47 -3.43
CA PRO A 105 0.40 15.32 -2.85
C PRO A 105 0.47 14.69 -1.46
N PRO A 106 -0.45 14.97 -0.51
CA PRO A 106 -0.43 14.35 0.81
C PRO A 106 -0.35 12.82 0.74
N TYR A 107 0.40 12.20 1.64
CA TYR A 107 0.51 10.75 1.67
C TYR A 107 -0.82 10.11 2.08
N GLU A 108 -1.39 9.29 1.21
CA GLU A 108 -2.55 8.47 1.52
C GLU A 108 -2.10 7.15 2.14
N ALA A 109 -2.23 7.04 3.46
CA ALA A 109 -1.97 5.78 4.14
C ALA A 109 -2.98 4.72 3.65
N PRO A 110 -2.51 3.50 3.28
CA PRO A 110 -3.41 2.39 3.02
C PRO A 110 -4.32 2.18 4.24
N ARG A 111 -5.61 2.43 4.05
CA ARG A 111 -6.61 2.16 5.08
C ARG A 111 -6.79 0.65 5.11
N SER A 112 -6.48 0.00 6.22
CA SER A 112 -6.93 -1.36 6.45
C SER A 112 -8.46 -1.34 6.42
N SER A 113 -9.04 -1.82 5.33
CA SER A 113 -10.48 -2.06 5.29
C SER A 113 -10.78 -3.19 6.28
N PRO A 114 -11.84 -3.09 7.10
CA PRO A 114 -12.31 -4.24 7.87
C PRO A 114 -12.90 -5.25 6.88
N GLY A 115 -12.06 -6.14 6.36
CA GLY A 115 -12.45 -7.26 5.52
C GLY A 115 -13.15 -8.33 6.37
N LYS A 116 -14.46 -8.46 6.20
CA LYS A 116 -15.32 -9.63 6.48
C LYS A 116 -14.80 -10.67 7.50
N THR A 117 -15.00 -10.42 8.79
CA THR A 117 -15.44 -11.42 9.79
C THR A 117 -15.83 -10.70 11.09
N ALA A 118 -17.02 -10.09 11.11
CA ALA A 118 -17.75 -9.83 12.35
C ALA A 118 -19.16 -9.33 12.02
N GLN A 119 -20.06 -10.29 11.75
CA GLN A 119 -21.43 -10.11 12.22
C GLN A 119 -21.37 -10.06 13.75
N GLY A 120 -21.29 -8.85 14.29
CA GLY A 120 -21.50 -8.57 15.70
C GLY A 120 -22.25 -7.25 15.79
N LYS A 121 -23.51 -7.30 16.22
CA LYS A 121 -24.28 -6.11 16.61
C LYS A 121 -23.43 -5.30 17.60
N VAL A 122 -22.90 -4.15 17.17
CA VAL A 122 -22.35 -3.15 18.09
C VAL A 122 -23.51 -2.22 18.45
N ALA A 123 -24.03 -2.37 19.68
CA ALA A 123 -24.88 -1.37 20.30
C ALA A 123 -24.06 -0.07 20.54
N PRO A 124 -24.67 1.11 20.52
CA PRO A 124 -23.95 2.38 20.70
C PRO A 124 -23.48 2.54 22.15
N GLY A 125 -22.22 2.17 22.42
CA GLY A 125 -21.53 2.47 23.67
C GLY A 125 -21.08 3.92 23.73
N LYS A 126 -21.61 4.68 24.69
CA LYS A 126 -21.24 6.09 24.94
C LYS A 126 -19.77 6.19 25.36
N SER A 127 -18.99 6.99 24.63
CA SER A 127 -17.60 7.32 24.96
C SER A 127 -17.51 8.03 26.32
N PRO A 128 -16.73 7.54 27.30
CA PRO A 128 -16.45 8.32 28.51
C PRO A 128 -15.48 9.45 28.17
N ARG A 129 -15.96 10.68 28.36
CA ARG A 129 -15.20 11.94 28.25
C ARG A 129 -13.96 11.87 29.16
N ARG A 130 -12.76 11.78 28.58
CA ARG A 130 -11.50 11.99 29.32
C ARG A 130 -11.51 13.39 29.92
N LYS A 131 -11.57 13.49 31.25
CA LYS A 131 -11.42 14.74 31.97
C LYS A 131 -9.93 15.01 32.10
N ASN A 132 -9.46 16.12 31.53
CA ASN A 132 -8.08 16.56 31.65
C ASN A 132 -7.72 16.77 33.12
N VAL A 133 -6.72 16.06 33.61
CA VAL A 133 -6.05 16.36 34.89
C VAL A 133 -5.06 17.48 34.61
N VAL A 134 -5.34 18.66 35.15
CA VAL A 134 -4.37 19.76 35.28
C VAL A 134 -3.50 19.43 36.48
N ILE A 135 -2.22 19.15 36.22
CA ILE A 135 -1.22 18.99 37.28
C ILE A 135 -0.72 20.41 37.59
N LYS A 136 -0.97 20.86 38.82
CA LYS A 136 -0.58 22.17 39.34
C LYS A 136 0.88 22.14 39.79
#